data_AF-A0A350LYP6-F1
#
_entry.id   AF-A0A350LYP6-F1
#
_cell.length_a   1.000
_cell.length_b   1.000
_cell.length_c   1.000
_cell.angle_alpha   90.00
_cell.angle_beta   90.00
_cell.angle_gamma   90.00
#
_symmetry.space_group_name_H-M   'P 1'
#
loop_
_entity.id
_entity.type
_entity.pdbx_description
1 polymer ?
#
loop_
_entity_poly.entity_id
_entity_poly.type
_entity_poly.pdbx_seq_one_letter_code
_entity_poly.pdbx_strand_id
1 'polypeptide(L)'
;MGGYFIGRKKGKGAWKMKVIFVFIFFAVLSLASEPKEEDMLFQEGLYHYKNGRYDLAIKLFSKVIEKDPLYPKIEEMYISSLKKRAESLKVEEKEEKIKKEVEVKKEEPKPEPPIPLRYEAFKDEPEIEEPEVKVTILPEEEDYLFARKLIFLGLIDDGMKILDDLLKKKNPISDKILFTQSKAYFEKKEYDRTVDILNKLNKEYPNSPLRYEVELLLCDCIFQKKDYKDALIGYMKVTKEIKGTMTDLFPTIPPNPRENDELLAEVQLMIGNCYKELGDYQSSIVEYKKVLDEYSKEEAADDACFYIADLYDKVIEARDFYEAVKFYGKLIMEYPNSMWIERAKMRKKHIEENYL
;
A
#
# COMPACT_ATOMS: atom_id res chain seq x y z
N MET A 1 77.05 13.07 10.66
CA MET A 1 76.96 11.66 11.11
C MET A 1 75.89 10.98 10.25
N GLY A 2 76.14 10.01 9.37
CA GLY A 2 77.37 9.37 8.89
C GLY A 2 77.05 8.39 7.75
N GLY A 3 78.07 8.07 6.91
CA GLY A 3 78.21 6.92 5.97
C GLY A 3 77.27 6.92 4.75
N TYR A 4 77.65 7.03 3.46
CA TYR A 4 78.75 6.54 2.60
C TYR A 4 78.78 5.02 2.31
N PHE A 5 78.90 4.70 0.99
CA PHE A 5 79.45 3.48 0.34
C PHE A 5 78.54 2.22 0.24
N ILE A 6 78.47 1.37 -0.82
CA ILE A 6 79.20 1.04 -2.08
C ILE A 6 78.18 0.29 -3.00
N GLY A 7 78.04 0.59 -4.31
CA GLY A 7 78.63 -0.16 -5.46
C GLY A 7 77.81 -1.40 -5.89
N ARG A 8 77.68 -1.85 -7.15
CA ARG A 8 78.40 -1.61 -8.42
C ARG A 8 77.66 -2.32 -9.58
N LYS A 9 77.81 -1.75 -10.79
CA LYS A 9 78.02 -2.40 -12.12
C LYS A 9 76.85 -3.19 -12.77
N LYS A 10 76.34 -2.74 -13.94
CA LYS A 10 76.86 -2.80 -15.34
C LYS A 10 76.62 -4.14 -16.04
N GLY A 11 76.01 -4.06 -17.23
CA GLY A 11 76.07 -5.06 -18.31
C GLY A 11 74.72 -5.19 -19.01
N LYS A 12 74.39 -4.44 -20.07
CA LYS A 12 74.76 -4.70 -21.48
C LYS A 12 74.71 -6.19 -21.85
N GLY A 13 73.69 -6.57 -22.60
CA GLY A 13 73.56 -7.83 -23.33
C GLY A 13 72.25 -7.77 -24.13
N ALA A 14 72.25 -7.05 -25.25
CA ALA A 14 72.40 -7.64 -26.57
C ALA A 14 71.09 -8.29 -27.05
N TRP A 15 70.42 -7.56 -27.95
CA TRP A 15 69.56 -8.12 -29.00
C TRP A 15 70.12 -9.44 -29.53
N LYS A 16 69.28 -10.48 -29.61
CA LYS A 16 68.99 -11.14 -30.88
C LYS A 16 67.72 -11.98 -30.81
N MET A 17 66.98 -11.81 -31.89
CA MET A 17 65.65 -12.30 -32.24
C MET A 17 65.43 -13.83 -32.11
N LYS A 18 64.18 -14.11 -31.70
CA LYS A 18 63.24 -15.14 -32.19
C LYS A 18 63.59 -16.60 -31.90
N VAL A 19 62.66 -17.27 -31.19
CA VAL A 19 61.85 -18.41 -31.71
C VAL A 19 60.91 -18.89 -30.59
N ILE A 20 59.59 -18.73 -30.83
CA ILE A 20 58.47 -19.63 -30.48
C ILE A 20 57.93 -19.67 -29.03
N PHE A 21 56.64 -19.26 -28.93
CA PHE A 21 55.54 -19.74 -28.07
C PHE A 21 55.85 -20.11 -26.60
N VAL A 22 55.59 -19.18 -25.68
CA VAL A 22 54.98 -19.51 -24.38
C VAL A 22 53.92 -18.44 -24.08
N PHE A 23 52.71 -18.92 -23.88
CA PHE A 23 51.48 -18.19 -23.58
C PHE A 23 51.65 -17.16 -22.47
N ILE A 24 51.75 -15.88 -22.84
CA ILE A 24 51.31 -14.79 -21.96
C ILE A 24 50.43 -13.87 -22.81
N PHE A 25 49.27 -14.43 -23.16
CA PHE A 25 48.06 -13.68 -23.45
C PHE A 25 47.67 -13.02 -22.12
N PHE A 26 48.32 -11.91 -21.75
CA PHE A 26 47.79 -11.07 -20.68
C PHE A 26 46.53 -10.43 -21.26
N ALA A 27 45.42 -11.10 -20.94
CA ALA A 27 44.08 -10.75 -21.31
C ALA A 27 43.79 -9.31 -20.91
N VAL A 28 43.91 -8.41 -21.88
CA VAL A 28 43.01 -7.26 -21.97
C VAL A 28 41.72 -7.77 -22.62
N LEU A 29 41.12 -8.80 -22.00
CA LEU A 29 39.67 -8.93 -22.05
C LEU A 29 39.19 -7.88 -21.06
N SER A 30 38.65 -6.80 -21.60
CA SER A 30 37.70 -5.98 -20.86
C SER A 30 36.73 -6.93 -20.17
N LEU A 31 36.81 -7.05 -18.84
CA LEU A 31 35.74 -7.61 -18.05
C LEU A 31 34.53 -6.72 -18.36
N ALA A 32 33.67 -7.17 -19.27
CA ALA A 32 32.26 -6.83 -19.14
C ALA A 32 31.88 -7.39 -17.78
N SER A 33 31.78 -6.53 -16.77
CA SER A 33 31.03 -6.86 -15.56
C SER A 33 29.73 -7.48 -16.06
N GLU A 34 29.38 -8.68 -15.59
CA GLU A 34 28.12 -9.33 -15.96
C GLU A 34 27.01 -8.27 -15.90
N PRO A 35 26.19 -8.14 -16.95
CA PRO A 35 25.13 -7.15 -16.96
C PRO A 35 24.31 -7.38 -15.69
N LYS A 36 24.12 -6.30 -14.92
CA LYS A 36 23.41 -6.41 -13.65
C LYS A 36 22.05 -7.04 -13.95
N GLU A 37 21.58 -7.92 -13.08
CA GLU A 37 20.35 -8.68 -13.32
C GLU A 37 19.16 -7.73 -13.56
N GLU A 38 19.16 -6.59 -12.90
CA GLU A 38 18.22 -5.48 -13.08
C GLU A 38 18.26 -4.90 -14.50
N ASP A 39 19.46 -4.76 -15.09
CA ASP A 39 19.63 -4.28 -16.47
C ASP A 39 19.00 -5.28 -17.45
N MET A 40 19.20 -6.59 -17.23
CA MET A 40 18.63 -7.64 -18.07
C MET A 40 17.10 -7.64 -18.00
N LEU A 41 16.55 -7.64 -16.78
CA LEU A 41 15.11 -7.59 -16.54
C LEU A 41 14.47 -6.32 -17.15
N PHE A 42 15.16 -5.17 -17.06
CA PHE A 42 14.68 -3.93 -17.64
C PHE A 42 14.66 -3.98 -19.17
N GLN A 43 15.72 -4.51 -19.82
CA GLN A 43 15.74 -4.63 -21.28
C GLN A 43 14.70 -5.63 -21.79
N GLU A 44 14.49 -6.74 -21.08
CA GLU A 44 13.45 -7.71 -21.39
C GLU A 44 12.05 -7.07 -21.24
N GLY A 45 11.84 -6.30 -20.16
CA GLY A 45 10.62 -5.52 -19.96
C GLY A 45 10.35 -4.55 -21.10
N LEU A 46 11.37 -3.81 -21.56
CA LEU A 46 11.28 -2.91 -22.72
C LEU A 46 10.94 -3.66 -24.01
N TYR A 47 11.50 -4.85 -24.20
CA TYR A 47 11.17 -5.70 -25.34
C TYR A 47 9.69 -6.11 -25.32
N HIS A 48 9.18 -6.56 -24.19
CA HIS A 48 7.75 -6.91 -24.06
C HIS A 48 6.84 -5.70 -24.24
N TYR A 49 7.22 -4.55 -23.67
CA TYR A 49 6.50 -3.28 -23.82
C TYR A 49 6.36 -2.86 -25.29
N LYS A 50 7.47 -2.86 -26.05
CA LYS A 50 7.47 -2.51 -27.48
C LYS A 50 6.64 -3.47 -28.33
N ASN A 51 6.53 -4.73 -27.90
CA ASN A 51 5.75 -5.75 -28.59
C ASN A 51 4.28 -5.80 -28.14
N GLY A 52 3.81 -4.82 -27.36
CA GLY A 52 2.42 -4.76 -26.89
C GLY A 52 2.07 -5.79 -25.81
N ARG A 53 3.05 -6.55 -25.31
CA ARG A 53 2.86 -7.55 -24.23
C ARG A 53 3.02 -6.87 -22.88
N TYR A 54 2.08 -5.98 -22.57
CA TYR A 54 2.18 -5.09 -21.43
C TYR A 54 2.17 -5.83 -20.09
N ASP A 55 1.48 -6.97 -19.97
CA ASP A 55 1.48 -7.80 -18.74
C ASP A 55 2.88 -8.31 -18.36
N LEU A 56 3.59 -8.86 -19.35
CA LEU A 56 4.96 -9.33 -19.16
C LEU A 56 5.91 -8.17 -18.87
N ALA A 57 5.71 -7.02 -19.53
CA ALA A 57 6.49 -5.82 -19.26
C ALA A 57 6.30 -5.33 -17.81
N ILE A 58 5.06 -5.28 -17.33
CA ILE A 58 4.72 -4.89 -15.94
C ILE A 58 5.40 -5.83 -14.94
N LYS A 59 5.32 -7.15 -15.15
CA LYS A 59 5.95 -8.16 -14.28
C LYS A 59 7.47 -8.04 -14.23
N LEU A 60 8.11 -7.76 -15.37
CA LEU A 60 9.55 -7.61 -15.43
C LEU A 60 10.00 -6.30 -14.78
N PHE A 61 9.28 -5.21 -15.02
CA PHE A 61 9.57 -3.93 -14.39
C PHE A 61 9.31 -3.94 -12.87
N SER A 62 8.30 -4.66 -12.37
CA SER A 62 8.08 -4.78 -10.91
C SER A 62 9.26 -5.47 -10.22
N LYS A 63 9.83 -6.52 -10.83
CA LYS A 63 11.02 -7.20 -10.30
C LYS A 63 12.24 -6.28 -10.25
N VAL A 64 12.38 -5.36 -11.21
CA VAL A 64 13.45 -4.35 -11.16
C VAL A 64 13.23 -3.39 -9.99
N ILE A 65 11.99 -2.93 -9.75
CA ILE A 65 11.66 -2.06 -8.61
C ILE A 65 11.93 -2.75 -7.27
N GLU A 66 11.61 -4.04 -7.14
CA GLU A 66 11.87 -4.82 -5.93
C GLU A 66 13.37 -4.91 -5.60
N LYS A 67 14.23 -4.95 -6.62
CA LYS A 67 15.68 -5.06 -6.46
C LYS A 67 16.37 -3.71 -6.31
N ASP A 68 15.99 -2.74 -7.14
CA ASP A 68 16.51 -1.38 -7.13
C ASP A 68 15.37 -0.37 -7.34
N PRO A 69 14.78 0.13 -6.26
CA PRO A 69 13.73 1.14 -6.32
C PRO A 69 14.18 2.46 -6.98
N LEU A 70 15.49 2.74 -7.03
CA LEU A 70 16.05 3.95 -7.61
C LEU A 70 16.54 3.74 -9.07
N TYR A 71 16.24 2.58 -9.66
CA TYR A 71 16.68 2.25 -11.01
C TYR A 71 16.19 3.29 -12.02
N PRO A 72 17.07 3.87 -12.87
CA PRO A 72 16.70 4.99 -13.73
C PRO A 72 15.52 4.67 -14.65
N LYS A 73 14.50 5.53 -14.63
CA LYS A 73 13.28 5.44 -15.47
C LYS A 73 12.42 4.20 -15.24
N ILE A 74 12.69 3.39 -14.21
CA ILE A 74 11.89 2.18 -13.96
C ILE A 74 10.43 2.52 -13.68
N GLU A 75 10.21 3.54 -12.85
CA GLU A 75 8.86 3.97 -12.46
C GLU A 75 8.08 4.50 -13.66
N GLU A 76 8.73 5.33 -14.49
CA GLU A 76 8.14 5.84 -15.74
C GLU A 76 7.73 4.69 -16.68
N MET A 77 8.61 3.70 -16.87
CA MET A 77 8.35 2.56 -17.75
C MET A 77 7.28 1.63 -17.19
N TYR A 78 7.30 1.39 -15.88
CA TYR A 78 6.27 0.63 -15.19
C TYR A 78 4.91 1.30 -15.37
N ILE A 79 4.78 2.58 -15.03
CA ILE A 79 3.55 3.37 -15.19
C ILE A 79 3.07 3.41 -16.66
N SER A 80 3.99 3.60 -17.60
CA SER A 80 3.68 3.62 -19.03
C SER A 80 3.13 2.28 -19.51
N SER A 81 3.65 1.17 -18.99
CA SER A 81 3.17 -0.18 -19.27
C SER A 81 1.76 -0.41 -18.72
N LEU A 82 1.50 0.06 -17.49
CA LEU A 82 0.17 0.01 -16.89
C LEU A 82 -0.86 0.77 -17.74
N LYS A 83 -0.53 1.99 -18.19
CA LYS A 83 -1.41 2.81 -19.05
C LYS A 83 -1.70 2.12 -20.39
N LYS A 84 -0.67 1.56 -21.03
CA LYS A 84 -0.82 0.89 -22.32
C LYS A 84 -1.63 -0.40 -22.23
N ARG A 85 -1.50 -1.17 -21.14
CA ARG A 85 -2.38 -2.31 -20.84
C ARG A 85 -3.84 -1.86 -20.70
N ALA A 86 -4.08 -0.78 -19.97
CA ALA A 86 -5.44 -0.24 -19.80
C ALA A 86 -6.05 0.22 -21.14
N GLU A 87 -5.24 0.76 -22.06
CA GLU A 87 -5.66 1.09 -23.42
C GLU A 87 -5.98 -0.15 -24.26
N SER A 88 -5.16 -1.21 -24.21
CA SER A 88 -5.40 -2.43 -25.00
C SER A 88 -6.68 -3.14 -24.59
N LEU A 89 -7.00 -3.15 -23.29
CA LEU A 89 -8.27 -3.69 -22.78
C LEU A 89 -9.49 -2.92 -23.32
N LYS A 90 -9.38 -1.59 -23.54
CA LYS A 90 -10.44 -0.78 -24.18
C LYS A 90 -10.66 -1.15 -25.66
N VAL A 91 -9.64 -1.67 -26.35
CA VAL A 91 -9.73 -2.10 -27.76
C VAL A 91 -10.35 -3.49 -27.85
N GLU A 92 -9.91 -4.43 -27.01
CA GLU A 92 -10.49 -5.78 -26.96
C GLU A 92 -11.98 -5.77 -26.64
N GLU A 93 -12.42 -4.93 -25.68
CA GLU A 93 -13.85 -4.78 -25.34
C GLU A 93 -14.68 -4.28 -26.54
N LYS A 94 -14.11 -3.39 -27.36
CA LYS A 94 -14.76 -2.90 -28.59
C LYS A 94 -14.80 -3.98 -29.66
N GLU A 95 -13.72 -4.71 -29.87
CA GLU A 95 -13.65 -5.80 -30.84
C GLU A 95 -14.58 -6.96 -30.48
N GLU A 96 -14.72 -7.29 -29.19
CA GLU A 96 -15.63 -8.34 -28.74
C GLU A 96 -17.11 -7.93 -28.92
N LYS A 97 -17.45 -6.65 -28.66
CA LYS A 97 -18.77 -6.09 -28.98
C LYS A 97 -19.06 -6.15 -30.48
N ILE A 98 -18.10 -5.78 -31.32
CA ILE A 98 -18.23 -5.85 -32.78
C ILE A 98 -18.36 -7.31 -33.23
N LYS A 99 -17.58 -8.24 -32.67
CA LYS A 99 -17.68 -9.68 -32.98
C LYS A 99 -19.04 -10.25 -32.62
N LYS A 100 -19.58 -9.94 -31.43
CA LYS A 100 -20.94 -10.34 -31.02
C LYS A 100 -22.01 -9.73 -31.92
N GLU A 101 -21.89 -8.48 -32.35
CA GLU A 101 -22.81 -7.86 -33.31
C GLU A 101 -22.74 -8.48 -34.72
N VAL A 102 -21.56 -8.97 -35.12
CA VAL A 102 -21.35 -9.66 -36.40
C VAL A 102 -21.83 -11.11 -36.34
N GLU A 103 -21.70 -11.78 -35.20
CA GLU A 103 -22.15 -13.16 -34.94
C GLU A 103 -23.68 -13.25 -34.86
N VAL A 104 -24.35 -12.25 -34.28
CA VAL A 104 -25.83 -12.13 -34.26
C VAL A 104 -26.45 -11.98 -35.67
N LYS A 105 -25.67 -11.65 -36.70
CA LYS A 105 -26.15 -11.52 -38.10
C LYS A 105 -26.03 -12.79 -38.94
N LYS A 106 -25.54 -13.91 -38.40
CA LYS A 106 -25.39 -15.18 -39.13
C LYS A 106 -25.86 -16.37 -38.32
N GLU A 107 -27.16 -16.70 -38.37
CA GLU A 107 -27.65 -18.03 -37.98
C GLU A 107 -28.83 -18.51 -38.84
N GLU A 108 -28.65 -19.70 -39.46
CA GLU A 108 -29.62 -20.81 -39.63
C GLU A 108 -28.79 -22.12 -39.88
N PRO A 109 -29.29 -23.37 -39.68
CA PRO A 109 -29.37 -24.08 -38.40
C PRO A 109 -28.54 -25.40 -38.33
N LYS A 110 -28.38 -25.91 -37.09
CA LYS A 110 -27.70 -27.16 -36.61
C LYS A 110 -28.13 -28.48 -37.30
N PRO A 111 -27.31 -29.56 -37.32
CA PRO A 111 -27.26 -30.52 -36.18
C PRO A 111 -25.88 -31.20 -35.89
N GLU A 112 -25.77 -31.75 -34.67
CA GLU A 112 -24.70 -32.59 -34.09
C GLU A 112 -25.33 -33.96 -33.67
N PRO A 113 -24.62 -35.01 -33.18
CA PRO A 113 -23.17 -35.36 -33.14
C PRO A 113 -22.95 -36.86 -33.56
N PRO A 114 -21.79 -37.57 -33.33
CA PRO A 114 -21.34 -38.06 -32.00
C PRO A 114 -19.81 -38.24 -31.77
N ILE A 115 -19.46 -38.49 -30.50
CA ILE A 115 -18.13 -38.74 -29.89
C ILE A 115 -17.52 -40.10 -30.29
N PRO A 116 -16.18 -40.27 -30.24
CA PRO A 116 -15.64 -41.45 -29.53
C PRO A 116 -14.41 -41.20 -28.62
N LEU A 117 -14.40 -41.94 -27.50
CA LEU A 117 -13.30 -42.18 -26.55
C LEU A 117 -12.13 -42.98 -27.17
N ARG A 118 -10.88 -42.81 -26.67
CA ARG A 118 -10.12 -43.83 -25.89
C ARG A 118 -8.65 -43.44 -25.59
N TYR A 119 -8.24 -43.83 -24.39
CA TYR A 119 -6.92 -43.85 -23.72
C TYR A 119 -5.75 -44.49 -24.47
N GLU A 120 -4.52 -44.06 -24.16
CA GLU A 120 -3.37 -44.94 -23.85
C GLU A 120 -2.49 -44.37 -22.72
N ALA A 121 -1.87 -45.27 -21.95
CA ALA A 121 -1.14 -45.05 -20.70
C ALA A 121 0.36 -45.37 -20.87
N PHE A 122 1.25 -44.85 -20.00
CA PHE A 122 2.07 -45.63 -19.03
C PHE A 122 3.19 -44.79 -18.38
N LYS A 123 3.18 -44.80 -17.04
CA LYS A 123 4.26 -44.89 -16.02
C LYS A 123 5.55 -44.06 -16.14
N ASP A 124 5.82 -43.24 -15.12
CA ASP A 124 6.71 -43.57 -13.98
C ASP A 124 6.49 -42.56 -12.80
N GLU A 125 6.56 -43.03 -11.55
CA GLU A 125 6.48 -42.28 -10.27
C GLU A 125 7.69 -42.66 -9.39
N PRO A 126 8.08 -41.93 -8.33
CA PRO A 126 7.93 -40.49 -8.04
C PRO A 126 9.27 -39.83 -7.65
N GLU A 127 9.44 -38.54 -7.93
CA GLU A 127 10.46 -37.70 -7.26
C GLU A 127 9.71 -36.89 -6.20
N ILE A 128 10.12 -37.03 -4.93
CA ILE A 128 9.50 -36.31 -3.80
C ILE A 128 10.01 -34.87 -3.88
N GLU A 129 9.32 -34.03 -4.64
CA GLU A 129 9.43 -32.58 -4.53
C GLU A 129 8.75 -32.15 -3.24
N GLU A 130 9.49 -31.45 -2.38
CA GLU A 130 8.91 -30.67 -1.29
C GLU A 130 7.82 -29.77 -1.89
N PRO A 131 6.62 -29.67 -1.31
CA PRO A 131 5.54 -28.91 -1.91
C PRO A 131 5.93 -27.43 -1.92
N GLU A 132 6.44 -26.95 -3.06
CA GLU A 132 6.31 -25.54 -3.42
C GLU A 132 4.81 -25.24 -3.37
N VAL A 133 4.38 -24.55 -2.32
CA VAL A 133 3.05 -23.96 -2.26
C VAL A 133 3.04 -22.89 -3.35
N LYS A 134 2.74 -23.30 -4.59
CA LYS A 134 2.34 -22.39 -5.67
C LYS A 134 1.03 -21.77 -5.22
N VAL A 135 1.12 -20.66 -4.49
CA VAL A 135 -0.02 -19.79 -4.23
C VAL A 135 -0.53 -19.37 -5.60
N THR A 136 -1.56 -20.07 -6.06
CA THR A 136 -2.17 -19.80 -7.36
C THR A 136 -3.07 -18.60 -7.11
N ILE A 137 -2.51 -17.40 -7.25
CA ILE A 137 -3.27 -16.15 -7.17
C ILE A 137 -4.35 -16.24 -8.26
N LEU A 138 -5.61 -16.16 -7.86
CA LEU A 138 -6.72 -16.21 -8.81
C LEU A 138 -6.58 -15.01 -9.77
N PRO A 139 -6.88 -15.16 -11.08
CA PRO A 139 -6.77 -14.05 -12.04
C PRO A 139 -7.50 -12.77 -11.57
N GLU A 140 -8.61 -12.93 -10.86
CA GLU A 140 -9.38 -11.82 -10.29
C GLU A 140 -8.64 -11.05 -9.19
N GLU A 141 -7.74 -11.69 -8.44
CA GLU A 141 -6.91 -11.04 -7.42
C GLU A 141 -5.78 -10.21 -8.05
N GLU A 142 -5.25 -10.66 -9.20
CA GLU A 142 -4.22 -9.93 -9.94
C GLU A 142 -4.78 -8.62 -10.52
N ASP A 143 -5.95 -8.69 -11.16
CA ASP A 143 -6.63 -7.50 -11.69
C ASP A 143 -7.06 -6.54 -10.58
N TYR A 144 -7.51 -7.06 -9.43
CA TYR A 144 -7.82 -6.25 -8.26
C TYR A 144 -6.58 -5.52 -7.71
N LEU A 145 -5.44 -6.21 -7.58
CA LEU A 145 -4.20 -5.61 -7.10
C LEU A 145 -3.68 -4.55 -8.08
N PHE A 146 -3.80 -4.81 -9.38
CA PHE A 146 -3.47 -3.86 -10.43
C PHE A 146 -4.36 -2.60 -10.34
N ALA A 147 -5.67 -2.76 -10.17
CA ALA A 147 -6.60 -1.65 -9.99
C ALA A 147 -6.27 -0.80 -8.75
N ARG A 148 -5.95 -1.43 -7.61
CA ARG A 148 -5.49 -0.72 -6.41
C ARG A 148 -4.21 0.07 -6.65
N LYS A 149 -3.26 -0.48 -7.41
CA LYS A 149 -2.01 0.23 -7.73
C LYS A 149 -2.27 1.45 -8.61
N LEU A 150 -3.19 1.36 -9.58
CA LEU A 150 -3.60 2.51 -10.38
C LEU A 150 -4.21 3.62 -9.52
N ILE A 151 -5.12 3.27 -8.61
CA ILE A 151 -5.74 4.22 -7.67
C ILE A 151 -4.67 4.89 -6.80
N PHE A 152 -3.74 4.11 -6.23
CA PHE A 152 -2.63 4.63 -5.42
C PHE A 152 -1.75 5.62 -6.19
N LEU A 153 -1.55 5.41 -7.49
CA LEU A 153 -0.80 6.31 -8.38
C LEU A 153 -1.62 7.52 -8.86
N GLY A 154 -2.85 7.72 -8.36
CA GLY A 154 -3.75 8.80 -8.74
C GLY A 154 -4.51 8.58 -10.05
N LEU A 155 -4.34 7.41 -10.71
CA LEU A 155 -5.09 7.01 -11.90
C LEU A 155 -6.43 6.39 -11.49
N ILE A 156 -7.23 7.16 -10.75
CA ILE A 156 -8.44 6.66 -10.07
C ILE A 156 -9.45 6.11 -11.08
N ASP A 157 -9.76 6.84 -12.15
CA ASP A 157 -10.81 6.44 -13.09
C ASP A 157 -10.47 5.14 -13.85
N ASP A 158 -9.20 4.94 -14.22
CA ASP A 158 -8.76 3.70 -14.88
C ASP A 158 -8.81 2.51 -13.91
N GLY A 159 -8.39 2.69 -12.65
CA GLY A 159 -8.52 1.66 -11.62
C GLY A 159 -9.98 1.32 -11.31
N MET A 160 -10.84 2.33 -11.21
CA MET A 160 -12.27 2.15 -10.97
C MET A 160 -12.96 1.36 -12.09
N LYS A 161 -12.57 1.57 -13.35
CA LYS A 161 -13.10 0.78 -14.47
C LYS A 161 -12.82 -0.72 -14.30
N ILE A 162 -11.59 -1.08 -13.90
CA ILE A 162 -11.22 -2.48 -13.67
C ILE A 162 -12.04 -3.07 -12.51
N LEU A 163 -12.22 -2.31 -11.42
CA LEU A 163 -13.05 -2.73 -10.29
C LEU A 163 -14.52 -2.96 -10.69
N ASP A 164 -15.09 -2.07 -11.51
CA ASP A 164 -16.46 -2.23 -12.02
C ASP A 164 -16.60 -3.48 -12.91
N ASP A 165 -15.60 -3.77 -13.74
CA ASP A 165 -15.57 -4.98 -14.58
C ASP A 165 -15.49 -6.25 -13.73
N LEU A 166 -14.71 -6.24 -12.65
CA LEU A 166 -14.63 -7.35 -11.69
C LEU A 166 -15.96 -7.59 -10.96
N LEU A 167 -16.74 -6.54 -10.66
CA LEU A 167 -18.04 -6.65 -9.99
C LEU A 167 -19.16 -7.18 -10.89
N LYS A 168 -19.01 -7.18 -12.23
CA LYS A 168 -19.99 -7.78 -13.15
C LYS A 168 -20.12 -9.29 -12.98
N LYS A 169 -19.08 -9.93 -12.44
CA LYS A 169 -19.06 -11.36 -12.12
C LYS A 169 -19.17 -11.50 -10.60
N LYS A 170 -19.94 -12.48 -10.12
CA LYS A 170 -20.01 -12.75 -8.67
C LYS A 170 -18.64 -13.22 -8.20
N ASN A 171 -17.95 -12.40 -7.41
CA ASN A 171 -16.56 -12.59 -7.05
C ASN A 171 -16.40 -12.74 -5.52
N PRO A 172 -15.62 -13.71 -5.00
CA PRO A 172 -15.30 -13.83 -3.58
C PRO A 172 -14.73 -12.55 -2.93
N ILE A 173 -14.08 -11.67 -3.70
CA ILE A 173 -13.49 -10.41 -3.21
C ILE A 173 -14.39 -9.17 -3.45
N SER A 174 -15.68 -9.36 -3.73
CA SER A 174 -16.59 -8.26 -4.07
C SER A 174 -16.72 -7.23 -2.94
N ASP A 175 -16.68 -7.65 -1.68
CA ASP A 175 -16.67 -6.76 -0.51
C ASP A 175 -15.42 -5.87 -0.48
N LYS A 176 -14.23 -6.45 -0.70
CA LYS A 176 -12.96 -5.74 -0.81
C LYS A 176 -12.95 -4.75 -1.97
N ILE A 177 -13.55 -5.12 -3.10
CA ILE A 177 -13.69 -4.25 -4.27
C ILE A 177 -14.58 -3.05 -3.92
N LEU A 178 -15.79 -3.28 -3.40
CA LEU A 178 -16.72 -2.20 -3.00
C LEU A 178 -16.09 -1.28 -1.95
N PHE A 179 -15.35 -1.84 -0.98
CA PHE A 179 -14.66 -1.03 0.02
C PHE A 179 -13.54 -0.18 -0.59
N THR A 180 -12.77 -0.74 -1.53
CA THR A 180 -11.73 0.01 -2.27
C THR A 180 -12.33 1.15 -3.10
N GLN A 181 -13.46 0.89 -3.78
CA GLN A 181 -14.21 1.93 -4.50
C GLN A 181 -14.68 3.03 -3.56
N SER A 182 -15.21 2.66 -2.39
CA SER A 182 -15.67 3.60 -1.37
C SER A 182 -14.54 4.52 -0.89
N LYS A 183 -13.36 3.97 -0.62
CA LYS A 183 -12.14 4.74 -0.27
C LYS A 183 -11.73 5.69 -1.41
N ALA A 184 -11.74 5.22 -2.66
CA ALA A 184 -11.41 6.06 -3.80
C ALA A 184 -12.36 7.27 -3.97
N TYR A 185 -13.67 7.06 -3.77
CA TYR A 185 -14.64 8.16 -3.79
C TYR A 185 -14.52 9.08 -2.57
N PHE A 186 -14.14 8.54 -1.41
CA PHE A 186 -13.90 9.32 -0.20
C PHE A 186 -12.74 10.30 -0.41
N GLU A 187 -11.63 9.83 -1.00
CA GLU A 187 -10.48 10.68 -1.36
C GLU A 187 -10.86 11.77 -2.38
N LYS A 188 -11.78 11.48 -3.30
CA LYS A 188 -12.36 12.46 -4.23
C LYS A 188 -13.34 13.43 -3.56
N LYS A 189 -13.59 13.29 -2.26
CA LYS A 189 -14.58 14.04 -1.45
C LYS A 189 -16.02 13.86 -1.93
N GLU A 190 -16.29 12.77 -2.66
CA GLU A 190 -17.63 12.42 -3.13
C GLU A 190 -18.38 11.59 -2.07
N TYR A 191 -18.59 12.19 -0.89
CA TYR A 191 -19.07 11.48 0.30
C TYR A 191 -20.42 10.79 0.12
N ASP A 192 -21.35 11.39 -0.65
CA ASP A 192 -22.66 10.77 -0.90
C ASP A 192 -22.51 9.46 -1.70
N ARG A 193 -21.60 9.43 -2.69
CA ARG A 193 -21.30 8.18 -3.43
C ARG A 193 -20.62 7.16 -2.55
N THR A 194 -19.70 7.60 -1.68
CA THR A 194 -19.07 6.71 -0.70
C THR A 194 -20.14 6.05 0.17
N VAL A 195 -21.08 6.82 0.72
CA VAL A 195 -22.18 6.31 1.54
C VAL A 195 -23.05 5.31 0.77
N ASP A 196 -23.40 5.59 -0.50
CA ASP A 196 -24.17 4.67 -1.34
C ASP A 196 -23.48 3.31 -1.51
N ILE A 197 -22.17 3.30 -1.77
CA ILE A 197 -21.38 2.08 -1.98
C ILE A 197 -21.21 1.32 -0.66
N LEU A 198 -20.96 2.01 0.46
CA LEU A 198 -20.83 1.38 1.78
C LEU A 198 -22.16 0.76 2.23
N ASN A 199 -23.29 1.44 2.01
CA ASN A 199 -24.61 0.88 2.27
C ASN A 199 -24.91 -0.36 1.41
N LYS A 200 -24.47 -0.35 0.14
CA LYS A 200 -24.53 -1.53 -0.73
C LYS A 200 -23.69 -2.68 -0.16
N LEU A 201 -22.46 -2.40 0.28
CA LEU A 201 -21.58 -3.41 0.90
C LEU A 201 -22.24 -4.03 2.13
N ASN A 202 -22.73 -3.22 3.07
CA ASN A 202 -23.42 -3.70 4.27
C ASN A 202 -24.65 -4.55 3.95
N LYS A 203 -25.40 -4.20 2.90
CA LYS A 203 -26.59 -4.93 2.48
C LYS A 203 -26.27 -6.27 1.82
N GLU A 204 -25.28 -6.29 0.93
CA GLU A 204 -24.94 -7.48 0.13
C GLU A 204 -23.98 -8.43 0.87
N TYR A 205 -23.15 -7.90 1.77
CA TYR A 205 -22.10 -8.62 2.50
C TYR A 205 -22.16 -8.32 4.02
N PRO A 206 -23.28 -8.61 4.71
CA PRO A 206 -23.48 -8.24 6.13
C PRO A 206 -22.52 -8.94 7.11
N ASN A 207 -21.86 -10.02 6.68
CA ASN A 207 -20.85 -10.76 7.45
C ASN A 207 -19.42 -10.52 6.94
N SER A 208 -19.19 -9.46 6.15
CA SER A 208 -17.85 -9.13 5.68
C SER A 208 -16.93 -8.86 6.88
N PRO A 209 -15.67 -9.33 6.83
CA PRO A 209 -14.68 -8.97 7.85
C PRO A 209 -14.42 -7.46 7.91
N LEU A 210 -14.77 -6.71 6.86
CA LEU A 210 -14.60 -5.26 6.75
C LEU A 210 -15.70 -4.45 7.45
N ARG A 211 -16.60 -5.09 8.20
CA ARG A 211 -17.78 -4.43 8.76
C ARG A 211 -17.41 -3.21 9.61
N TYR A 212 -16.39 -3.30 10.46
CA TYR A 212 -16.03 -2.17 11.32
C TYR A 212 -15.42 -1.04 10.50
N GLU A 213 -14.57 -1.34 9.54
CA GLU A 213 -13.96 -0.36 8.65
C GLU A 213 -14.99 0.34 7.75
N VAL A 214 -16.06 -0.38 7.37
CA VAL A 214 -17.20 0.18 6.63
C VAL A 214 -18.00 1.15 7.50
N GLU A 215 -18.34 0.76 8.74
CA GLU A 215 -19.05 1.63 9.68
C GLU A 215 -18.23 2.87 10.05
N LEU A 216 -16.91 2.71 10.21
CA LEU A 216 -16.01 3.84 10.49
C LEU A 216 -15.90 4.79 9.31
N LEU A 217 -15.77 4.29 8.07
CA LEU A 217 -15.75 5.14 6.89
C LEU A 217 -17.08 5.86 6.66
N LEU A 218 -18.22 5.26 7.06
CA LEU A 218 -19.50 5.96 7.11
C LEU A 218 -19.47 7.11 8.13
N CYS A 219 -18.92 6.89 9.33
CA CYS A 219 -18.74 7.93 10.33
C CYS A 219 -17.80 9.04 9.82
N ASP A 220 -16.73 8.70 9.12
CA ASP A 220 -15.81 9.67 8.50
C ASP A 220 -16.55 10.52 7.45
N CYS A 221 -17.42 9.91 6.63
CA CYS A 221 -18.24 10.67 5.67
C CYS A 221 -19.14 11.68 6.38
N ILE A 222 -19.76 11.28 7.49
CA ILE A 222 -20.62 12.15 8.29
C ILE A 222 -19.79 13.28 8.92
N PHE A 223 -18.61 12.97 9.45
CA PHE A 223 -17.66 13.93 10.00
C PHE A 223 -17.22 14.96 8.94
N GLN A 224 -16.86 14.52 7.74
CA GLN A 224 -16.46 15.41 6.64
C GLN A 224 -17.62 16.29 6.15
N LYS A 225 -18.86 15.82 6.26
CA LYS A 225 -20.09 16.60 6.04
C LYS A 225 -20.41 17.58 7.17
N LYS A 226 -19.55 17.64 8.20
CA LYS A 226 -19.65 18.51 9.39
C LYS A 226 -20.80 18.19 10.33
N ASP A 227 -21.38 17.00 10.22
CA ASP A 227 -22.37 16.53 11.19
C ASP A 227 -21.66 15.79 12.33
N TYR A 228 -20.93 16.58 13.13
CA TYR A 228 -20.06 16.04 14.18
C TYR A 228 -20.82 15.30 15.29
N LYS A 229 -22.11 15.61 15.48
CA LYS A 229 -22.95 14.92 16.46
C LYS A 229 -23.27 13.50 16.04
N ASP A 230 -23.71 13.33 14.80
CA ASP A 230 -24.04 12.01 14.28
C ASP A 230 -22.77 11.16 14.09
N ALA A 231 -21.66 11.77 13.66
CA ALA A 231 -20.36 11.10 13.60
C ALA A 231 -19.91 10.60 14.98
N LEU A 232 -20.01 11.44 16.02
CA LEU A 232 -19.68 11.07 17.40
C LEU A 232 -20.50 9.86 17.88
N ILE A 233 -21.81 9.88 17.66
CA ILE A 233 -22.69 8.77 18.03
C ILE A 233 -22.28 7.49 17.30
N GLY A 234 -21.97 7.60 16.00
CA GLY A 234 -21.50 6.49 15.18
C GLY A 234 -20.21 5.88 15.69
N TYR A 235 -19.16 6.69 15.89
CA TYR A 235 -17.88 6.21 16.42
C TYR A 235 -18.04 5.53 17.79
N MET A 236 -18.76 6.16 18.73
CA MET A 236 -19.00 5.59 20.05
C MET A 236 -19.73 4.24 19.99
N LYS A 237 -20.68 4.09 19.06
CA LYS A 237 -21.39 2.82 18.83
C LYS A 237 -20.41 1.75 18.35
N VAL A 238 -19.60 2.05 17.33
CA VAL A 238 -18.62 1.09 16.78
C VAL A 238 -17.60 0.69 17.84
N THR A 239 -17.04 1.64 18.60
CA THR A 239 -16.10 1.36 19.70
C THR A 239 -16.72 0.42 20.73
N LYS A 240 -17.99 0.64 21.10
CA LYS A 240 -18.69 -0.22 22.05
C LYS A 240 -18.91 -1.63 21.50
N GLU A 241 -19.27 -1.76 20.23
CA GLU A 241 -19.44 -3.06 19.57
C GLU A 241 -18.12 -3.85 19.52
N ILE A 242 -17.01 -3.19 19.15
CA ILE A 242 -15.68 -3.81 19.14
C ILE A 242 -15.28 -4.26 20.55
N LYS A 243 -15.35 -3.39 21.56
CA LYS A 243 -15.02 -3.73 22.96
C LYS A 243 -15.94 -4.81 23.54
N GLY A 244 -17.23 -4.79 23.20
CA GLY A 244 -18.22 -5.80 23.63
C GLY A 244 -17.95 -7.18 23.06
N THR A 245 -17.69 -7.26 21.75
CA THR A 245 -17.38 -8.52 21.05
C THR A 245 -16.11 -9.17 21.63
N MET A 246 -15.12 -8.37 22.03
CA MET A 246 -13.92 -8.87 22.70
C MET A 246 -14.21 -9.50 24.06
N THR A 247 -15.15 -8.92 24.81
CA THR A 247 -15.52 -9.39 26.16
C THR A 247 -16.24 -10.74 26.10
N ASP A 248 -17.08 -10.94 25.07
CA ASP A 248 -17.88 -12.17 24.91
C ASP A 248 -17.06 -13.36 24.38
N LEU A 249 -16.07 -13.12 23.51
CA LEU A 249 -15.26 -14.18 22.89
C LEU A 249 -14.14 -14.70 23.79
N PHE A 250 -13.63 -13.89 24.72
CA PHE A 250 -12.48 -14.24 25.57
C PHE A 250 -12.66 -13.82 27.04
N PRO A 251 -13.59 -14.42 27.80
CA PRO A 251 -13.90 -14.00 29.17
C PRO A 251 -12.78 -14.28 30.19
N THR A 252 -11.78 -15.12 29.85
CA THR A 252 -10.71 -15.58 30.77
C THR A 252 -9.29 -15.30 30.28
N ILE A 253 -9.13 -14.75 29.08
CA ILE A 253 -7.84 -14.36 28.51
C ILE A 253 -7.91 -12.82 28.43
N PRO A 254 -7.05 -12.06 29.15
CA PRO A 254 -6.97 -10.63 28.90
C PRO A 254 -6.71 -10.47 27.40
N PRO A 255 -7.53 -9.69 26.66
CA PRO A 255 -7.50 -9.67 25.21
C PRO A 255 -6.06 -9.51 24.75
N ASN A 256 -5.56 -10.40 23.88
CA ASN A 256 -4.25 -10.20 23.30
C ASN A 256 -4.39 -9.03 22.30
N PRO A 257 -3.95 -7.80 22.63
CA PRO A 257 -4.64 -6.57 22.21
C PRO A 257 -4.34 -6.09 20.78
N ARG A 258 -3.34 -6.66 20.10
CA ARG A 258 -2.52 -5.87 19.18
C ARG A 258 -3.13 -5.45 17.84
N GLU A 259 -4.13 -6.16 17.29
CA GLU A 259 -4.73 -5.75 16.01
C GLU A 259 -5.90 -4.76 16.18
N ASN A 260 -6.63 -4.84 17.31
CA ASN A 260 -7.74 -3.93 17.56
C ASN A 260 -7.32 -2.67 18.31
N ASP A 261 -6.16 -2.66 18.98
CA ASP A 261 -5.68 -1.49 19.71
C ASP A 261 -5.39 -0.32 18.77
N GLU A 262 -4.75 -0.56 17.62
CA GLU A 262 -4.52 0.48 16.60
C GLU A 262 -5.83 1.11 16.13
N LEU A 263 -6.81 0.27 15.76
CA LEU A 263 -8.14 0.71 15.33
C LEU A 263 -8.87 1.45 16.45
N LEU A 264 -8.87 0.91 17.67
CA LEU A 264 -9.53 1.53 18.82
C LEU A 264 -8.88 2.87 19.19
N ALA A 265 -7.55 2.99 19.05
CA ALA A 265 -6.81 4.21 19.27
C ALA A 265 -7.21 5.28 18.25
N GLU A 266 -7.27 4.92 16.96
CA GLU A 266 -7.71 5.81 15.88
C GLU A 266 -9.15 6.28 16.09
N VAL A 267 -10.07 5.37 16.40
CA VAL A 267 -11.47 5.72 16.64
C VAL A 267 -11.61 6.60 17.89
N GLN A 268 -10.86 6.32 18.95
CA GLN A 268 -10.85 7.11 20.17
C GLN A 268 -10.31 8.54 19.93
N LEU A 269 -9.32 8.68 19.05
CA LEU A 269 -8.85 9.98 18.55
C LEU A 269 -9.95 10.70 17.75
N MET A 270 -10.68 9.99 16.89
CA MET A 270 -11.79 10.55 16.11
C MET A 270 -12.96 11.02 16.98
N ILE A 271 -13.28 10.32 18.07
CA ILE A 271 -14.24 10.78 19.09
C ILE A 271 -13.77 12.11 19.70
N GLY A 272 -12.49 12.21 20.08
CA GLY A 272 -11.90 13.45 20.57
C GLY A 272 -11.97 14.60 19.55
N ASN A 273 -11.73 14.29 18.27
CA ASN A 273 -11.89 15.25 17.17
C ASN A 273 -13.33 15.72 17.02
N CYS A 274 -14.33 14.84 17.15
CA CYS A 274 -15.73 15.24 17.12
C CYS A 274 -16.06 16.24 18.23
N TYR A 275 -15.64 15.98 19.47
CA TYR A 275 -15.85 16.92 20.57
C TYR A 275 -15.15 18.27 20.33
N LYS A 276 -13.93 18.26 19.78
CA LYS A 276 -13.20 19.49 19.40
C LYS A 276 -14.01 20.32 18.39
N GLU A 277 -14.51 19.70 17.33
CA GLU A 277 -15.29 20.38 16.29
C GLU A 277 -16.66 20.87 16.81
N LEU A 278 -17.20 20.21 17.84
CA LEU A 278 -18.40 20.64 18.56
C LEU A 278 -18.15 21.80 19.55
N GLY A 279 -16.88 22.16 19.78
CA GLY A 279 -16.48 23.17 20.77
C GLY A 279 -16.48 22.68 22.22
N ASP A 280 -16.72 21.38 22.46
CA ASP A 280 -16.58 20.77 23.78
C ASP A 280 -15.13 20.33 24.00
N TYR A 281 -14.27 21.31 24.23
CA TYR A 281 -12.83 21.11 24.36
C TYR A 281 -12.46 20.29 25.60
N GLN A 282 -13.25 20.34 26.67
CA GLN A 282 -13.00 19.56 27.88
C GLN A 282 -13.23 18.07 27.62
N SER A 283 -14.36 17.71 26.99
CA SER A 283 -14.60 16.33 26.57
C SER A 283 -13.56 15.87 25.55
N SER A 284 -13.16 16.73 24.61
CA SER A 284 -12.09 16.43 23.64
C SER A 284 -10.78 16.03 24.32
N ILE A 285 -10.33 16.81 25.31
CA ILE A 285 -9.11 16.49 26.09
C ILE A 285 -9.26 15.17 26.84
N VAL A 286 -10.43 14.90 27.43
CA VAL A 286 -10.70 13.63 28.14
C VAL A 286 -10.56 12.45 27.19
N GLU A 287 -11.15 12.51 26.00
CA GLU A 287 -11.10 11.43 25.02
C GLU A 287 -9.69 11.24 24.44
N TYR A 288 -8.94 12.31 24.19
CA TYR A 288 -7.53 12.18 23.79
C TYR A 288 -6.65 11.58 24.90
N LYS A 289 -6.91 11.89 26.18
CA LYS A 289 -6.19 11.28 27.30
C LYS A 289 -6.42 9.78 27.37
N LYS A 290 -7.61 9.29 27.03
CA LYS A 290 -7.85 7.84 26.91
C LYS A 290 -6.95 7.17 25.86
N VAL A 291 -6.65 7.85 24.75
CA VAL A 291 -5.67 7.35 23.78
C VAL A 291 -4.30 7.16 24.44
N LEU A 292 -3.86 8.14 25.22
CA LEU A 292 -2.56 8.05 25.91
C LEU A 292 -2.56 7.03 27.05
N ASP A 293 -3.69 6.79 27.70
CA ASP A 293 -3.79 5.89 28.85
C ASP A 293 -3.96 4.42 28.42
N GLU A 294 -4.77 4.16 27.39
CA GLU A 294 -5.09 2.81 26.90
C GLU A 294 -4.19 2.38 25.73
N TYR A 295 -3.77 3.32 24.88
CA TYR A 295 -3.16 3.04 23.57
C TYR A 295 -1.83 3.79 23.35
N SER A 296 -1.07 4.03 24.42
CA SER A 296 0.19 4.83 24.41
C SER A 296 1.25 4.44 23.38
N LYS A 297 1.19 3.22 22.81
CA LYS A 297 2.17 2.68 21.85
C LYS A 297 1.70 2.77 20.39
N GLU A 298 0.42 3.05 20.17
CA GLU A 298 -0.19 3.11 18.85
C GLU A 298 0.13 4.46 18.19
N GLU A 299 0.08 4.51 16.86
CA GLU A 299 0.41 5.72 16.10
C GLU A 299 -0.45 6.91 16.54
N ALA A 300 -1.73 6.72 16.82
CA ALA A 300 -2.64 7.79 17.27
C ALA A 300 -2.24 8.50 18.58
N ALA A 301 -1.32 7.93 19.37
CA ALA A 301 -0.92 8.49 20.66
C ALA A 301 -0.11 9.80 20.51
N ASP A 302 0.71 9.94 19.47
CA ASP A 302 1.47 11.17 19.27
C ASP A 302 0.57 12.36 18.86
N ASP A 303 -0.41 12.10 17.98
CA ASP A 303 -1.50 12.97 17.60
C ASP A 303 -2.30 13.42 18.82
N ALA A 304 -2.75 12.48 19.66
CA ALA A 304 -3.47 12.79 20.89
C ALA A 304 -2.65 13.71 21.81
N CYS A 305 -1.35 13.43 21.97
CA CYS A 305 -0.45 14.24 22.78
C CYS A 305 -0.33 15.67 22.23
N PHE A 306 -0.16 15.81 20.91
CA PHE A 306 -0.11 17.12 20.25
C PHE A 306 -1.45 17.87 20.38
N TYR A 307 -2.59 17.22 20.12
CA TYR A 307 -3.91 17.86 20.16
C TYR A 307 -4.28 18.32 21.56
N ILE A 308 -3.95 17.56 22.62
CA ILE A 308 -4.14 18.02 24.00
C ILE A 308 -3.33 19.29 24.25
N ALA A 309 -2.05 19.30 23.87
CA ALA A 309 -1.19 20.47 24.05
C ALA A 309 -1.71 21.69 23.26
N ASP A 310 -2.15 21.49 22.02
CA ASP A 310 -2.68 22.55 21.15
C ASP A 310 -3.99 23.15 21.69
N LEU A 311 -4.85 22.31 22.27
CA LEU A 311 -6.06 22.78 22.96
C LEU A 311 -5.71 23.64 24.17
N TYR A 312 -4.82 23.16 25.05
CA TYR A 312 -4.37 23.93 26.21
C TYR A 312 -3.63 25.23 25.84
N ASP A 313 -2.95 25.26 24.70
CA ASP A 313 -2.23 26.44 24.20
C ASP A 313 -3.17 27.49 23.61
N LYS A 314 -4.06 27.08 22.69
CA LYS A 314 -4.75 28.02 21.79
C LYS A 314 -6.18 28.32 22.19
N VAL A 315 -6.91 27.35 22.72
CA VAL A 315 -8.33 27.52 23.06
C VAL A 315 -8.43 28.31 24.36
N ILE A 316 -9.16 29.42 24.37
CA ILE A 316 -9.26 30.30 25.55
C ILE A 316 -9.97 29.58 26.70
N GLU A 317 -11.06 28.88 26.39
CA GLU A 317 -11.91 28.17 27.34
C GLU A 317 -11.18 26.99 28.02
N ALA A 318 -10.18 26.42 27.35
CA ALA A 318 -9.38 25.31 27.84
C ALA A 318 -7.96 25.73 28.23
N ARG A 319 -7.62 27.03 28.19
CA ARG A 319 -6.23 27.47 28.23
C ARG A 319 -5.54 27.13 29.54
N ASP A 320 -4.44 26.39 29.44
CA ASP A 320 -3.53 26.11 30.55
C ASP A 320 -2.12 25.97 29.99
N PHE A 321 -1.33 27.04 30.09
CA PHE A 321 0.03 27.07 29.54
C PHE A 321 0.96 26.05 30.18
N TYR A 322 0.74 25.69 31.45
CA TYR A 322 1.56 24.69 32.13
C TYR A 322 1.28 23.29 31.57
N GLU A 323 0.00 22.91 31.44
CA GLU A 323 -0.37 21.64 30.82
C GLU A 323 0.02 21.60 29.32
N ALA A 324 -0.10 22.72 28.59
CA ALA A 324 0.38 22.80 27.20
C ALA A 324 1.88 22.47 27.09
N VAL A 325 2.73 23.11 27.89
CA VAL A 325 4.18 22.87 27.91
C VAL A 325 4.50 21.43 28.32
N LYS A 326 3.76 20.87 29.30
CA LYS A 326 3.90 19.49 29.74
C LYS A 326 3.59 18.49 28.63
N PHE A 327 2.48 18.65 27.92
CA PHE A 327 2.11 17.73 26.83
C PHE A 327 3.01 17.92 25.60
N TYR A 328 3.41 19.14 25.23
CA TYR A 328 4.44 19.32 24.21
C TYR A 328 5.78 18.67 24.61
N GLY A 329 6.16 18.77 25.88
CA GLY A 329 7.34 18.09 26.42
C GLY A 329 7.23 16.57 26.34
N LYS A 330 6.07 16.01 26.73
CA LYS A 330 5.77 14.59 26.62
C LYS A 330 5.91 14.11 25.18
N LEU A 331 5.30 14.81 24.23
CA LEU A 331 5.42 14.52 22.80
C LEU A 331 6.88 14.45 22.33
N ILE A 332 7.68 15.45 22.70
CA ILE A 332 9.10 15.53 22.32
C ILE A 332 9.93 14.38 22.89
N MET A 333 9.62 13.93 24.10
CA MET A 333 10.39 12.90 24.80
C MET A 333 9.96 11.48 24.45
N GLU A 334 8.66 11.22 24.39
CA GLU A 334 8.10 9.87 24.27
C GLU A 334 7.81 9.47 22.82
N TYR A 335 7.60 10.44 21.92
CA TYR A 335 7.25 10.21 20.51
C TYR A 335 8.19 10.93 19.53
N PRO A 336 9.52 10.66 19.59
CA PRO A 336 10.53 11.46 18.86
C PRO A 336 10.42 11.40 17.33
N ASN A 337 9.68 10.43 16.78
CA ASN A 337 9.44 10.28 15.34
C ASN A 337 8.16 10.98 14.87
N SER A 338 7.42 11.62 15.77
CA SER A 338 6.16 12.30 15.43
C SER A 338 6.37 13.43 14.43
N MET A 339 5.43 13.59 13.49
CA MET A 339 5.43 14.73 12.56
C MET A 339 5.26 16.08 13.27
N TRP A 340 4.79 16.07 14.52
CA TRP A 340 4.49 17.28 15.30
C TRP A 340 5.67 17.84 16.08
N ILE A 341 6.82 17.15 16.11
CA ILE A 341 7.95 17.46 16.99
C ILE A 341 8.45 18.90 16.83
N GLU A 342 8.68 19.36 15.60
CA GLU A 342 9.19 20.71 15.36
C GLU A 342 8.17 21.78 15.78
N ARG A 343 6.89 21.53 15.52
CA ARG A 343 5.81 22.42 15.94
C ARG A 343 5.70 22.48 17.46
N ALA A 344 5.80 21.33 18.12
CA ALA A 344 5.76 21.22 19.58
C ALA A 344 6.92 21.97 20.24
N LYS A 345 8.16 21.81 19.74
CA LYS A 345 9.33 22.57 20.23
C LYS A 345 9.12 24.08 20.12
N MET A 346 8.65 24.54 18.96
CA MET A 346 8.40 25.96 18.72
C MET A 346 7.33 26.52 19.66
N ARG A 347 6.19 25.84 19.79
CA ARG A 347 5.09 26.28 20.66
C ARG A 347 5.47 26.22 22.14
N LYS A 348 6.10 25.13 22.58
CA LYS A 348 6.61 24.99 23.95
C LYS A 348 7.54 26.13 24.34
N LYS A 349 8.57 26.40 23.52
CA LYS A 349 9.52 27.49 23.75
C LYS A 349 8.82 28.85 23.79
N HIS A 350 7.92 29.11 22.84
CA HIS A 350 7.15 30.35 22.83
C HIS A 350 6.33 30.54 24.11
N ILE A 351 5.69 29.48 24.62
CA ILE A 351 4.91 29.57 25.85
C ILE A 351 5.82 29.85 27.06
N GLU A 352 6.93 29.11 27.18
CA GLU A 352 7.91 29.28 28.25
C GLU A 352 8.58 30.66 28.27
N GLU A 353 8.70 31.34 27.13
CA GLU A 353 9.33 32.66 27.07
C GLU A 353 8.36 33.81 27.32
N ASN A 354 7.06 33.60 27.10
CA ASN A 354 6.08 34.70 27.04
C ASN A 354 4.97 34.60 28.09
N TYR A 355 4.73 33.41 28.66
CA TYR A 355 3.57 33.18 29.54
C TYR A 355 3.87 32.44 30.85
N LEU A 356 5.05 31.83 30.98
CA LEU A 356 5.54 31.18 32.21
C LEU A 356 6.85 31.86 32.65
#